data_AF-A0A8J3KM64-F1
#
_entry.id   AF-A0A8J3KM64-F1
#
_cell.length_a   1.000
_cell.length_b   1.000
_cell.length_c   1.000
_cell.angle_alpha   90.00
_cell.angle_beta   90.00
_cell.angle_gamma   90.00
#
_symmetry.space_group_name_H-M   'P 1'
#
loop_
_entity.id
_entity.type
_entity.pdbx_description
1 polymer ?
#
loop_
_entity_poly.entity_id
_entity_poly.type
_entity_poly.pdbx_seq_one_letter_code
_entity_poly.pdbx_strand_id
1 'polypeptide(L)'
;MAETASEAAIMASTAGKFDSANDDLQTMLSRLLSELEMLQTSWVGRAGSSFEQVKIAWSQDQKALHQALAETSKAIRTAGQEYSRADEEQAGRVASKNTGGVSLNL
;
A
#
# COMPACT_ATOMS: atom_id res chain seq x y z
N MET A 1 -10.18 22.02 -5.46
CA MET A 1 -10.82 21.89 -4.13
C MET A 1 -11.76 20.69 -4.07
N ALA A 2 -12.97 20.68 -4.67
CA ALA A 2 -13.86 19.51 -4.54
C ALA A 2 -13.35 18.24 -5.25
N GLU A 3 -12.77 18.40 -6.45
CA GLU A 3 -12.23 17.29 -7.25
C GLU A 3 -10.93 16.72 -6.65
N THR A 4 -10.00 17.58 -6.24
CA THR A 4 -8.72 17.23 -5.60
C THR A 4 -8.90 16.52 -4.24
N ALA A 5 -9.83 16.99 -3.40
CA ALA A 5 -10.17 16.31 -2.16
C ALA A 5 -10.78 14.92 -2.43
N SER A 6 -11.58 14.79 -3.48
CA SER A 6 -12.13 13.49 -3.91
C SER A 6 -11.03 12.55 -4.41
N GLU A 7 -10.08 13.04 -5.20
CA GLU A 7 -8.93 12.26 -5.67
C GLU A 7 -8.07 11.77 -4.50
N ALA A 8 -7.75 12.63 -3.52
CA ALA A 8 -7.00 12.25 -2.33
C ALA A 8 -7.71 11.15 -1.52
N ALA A 9 -9.04 11.21 -1.40
CA ALA A 9 -9.83 10.17 -0.74
C ALA A 9 -9.81 8.84 -1.51
N ILE A 10 -9.87 8.87 -2.84
CA ILE A 10 -9.74 7.68 -3.69
C ILE A 10 -8.35 7.05 -3.52
N MET A 11 -7.29 7.86 -3.46
CA MET A 11 -5.93 7.38 -3.24
C MET A 11 -5.78 6.74 -1.87
N ALA A 12 -6.29 7.37 -0.81
CA ALA A 12 -6.29 6.79 0.54
C ALA A 12 -7.03 5.43 0.58
N SER A 13 -8.21 5.34 -0.06
CA SER A 13 -8.95 4.08 -0.19
C SER A 13 -8.14 3.04 -0.98
N THR A 14 -7.47 3.45 -2.04
CA THR A 14 -6.65 2.56 -2.87
C THR A 14 -5.48 2.00 -2.09
N ALA A 15 -4.75 2.83 -1.33
CA ALA A 15 -3.69 2.36 -0.43
C ALA A 15 -4.23 1.34 0.60
N GLY A 16 -5.41 1.59 1.15
CA GLY A 16 -6.08 0.62 2.03
C GLY A 16 -6.35 -0.74 1.36
N LYS A 17 -6.69 -0.77 0.07
CA LYS A 17 -6.86 -2.02 -0.68
C LYS A 17 -5.54 -2.78 -0.84
N PHE A 18 -4.41 -2.08 -1.03
CA PHE A 18 -3.10 -2.72 -1.07
C PHE A 18 -2.71 -3.32 0.28
N ASP A 19 -3.02 -2.64 1.38
CA ASP A 19 -2.80 -3.19 2.72
C ASP A 19 -3.67 -4.44 2.96
N SER A 20 -4.97 -4.38 2.62
CA SER A 20 -5.83 -5.56 2.74
C SER A 20 -5.36 -6.74 1.88
N ALA A 21 -4.97 -6.48 0.62
CA ALA A 21 -4.42 -7.51 -0.24
C ALA A 21 -3.14 -8.12 0.33
N ASN A 22 -2.29 -7.31 0.97
CA ASN A 22 -1.09 -7.78 1.64
C ASN A 22 -1.39 -8.74 2.80
N ASP A 23 -2.38 -8.42 3.62
CA ASP A 23 -2.81 -9.23 4.77
C ASP A 23 -3.49 -10.54 4.31
N ASP A 24 -4.34 -10.46 3.29
CA ASP A 24 -4.99 -11.62 2.67
C ASP A 24 -3.96 -12.58 2.08
N LEU A 25 -2.96 -12.04 1.37
CA LEU A 25 -1.84 -12.81 0.85
C LEU A 25 -1.05 -13.44 1.99
N GLN A 26 -0.71 -12.71 3.05
CA GLN A 26 0.01 -13.27 4.19
C GLN A 26 -0.71 -14.49 4.79
N THR A 27 -2.03 -14.39 4.92
CA THR A 27 -2.89 -15.47 5.43
C THR A 27 -2.88 -16.68 4.50
N MET A 28 -3.04 -16.45 3.20
CA MET A 28 -3.04 -17.51 2.19
C MET A 28 -1.68 -18.23 2.11
N LEU A 29 -0.58 -17.48 2.13
CA LEU A 29 0.78 -18.02 2.06
C LEU A 29 1.11 -18.83 3.32
N SER A 30 0.69 -18.35 4.51
CA SER A 30 0.88 -19.08 5.78
C SER A 30 0.11 -20.40 5.79
N ARG A 31 -1.11 -20.41 5.25
CA ARG A 31 -1.90 -21.63 5.10
C ARG A 31 -1.25 -22.61 4.14
N LEU A 32 -0.78 -22.15 2.99
CA LEU A 32 -0.10 -23.00 2.02
C LEU A 32 1.16 -23.65 2.62
N LEU A 33 1.95 -22.90 3.39
CA LEU A 33 3.13 -23.45 4.07
C LEU A 33 2.76 -24.54 5.07
N SER A 34 1.69 -24.33 5.86
CA SER A 34 1.19 -25.34 6.80
C SER A 34 0.74 -26.63 6.10
N GLU A 35 0.03 -26.51 4.98
CA GLU A 35 -0.39 -27.65 4.15
C GLU A 35 0.82 -28.39 3.57
N LEU A 36 1.83 -27.65 3.10
CA LEU A 36 3.08 -28.18 2.57
C LEU A 36 3.91 -28.94 3.64
N GLU A 37 3.98 -28.42 4.87
CA GLU A 37 4.66 -29.08 5.99
C GLU A 37 4.00 -30.43 6.34
N MET A 38 2.67 -30.49 6.37
CA MET A 38 1.95 -31.75 6.61
C MET A 38 2.27 -32.79 5.53
N LEU A 39 2.29 -32.39 4.25
CA LEU A 39 2.66 -33.29 3.16
C LEU A 39 4.10 -33.80 3.29
N GLN A 40 5.04 -32.95 3.73
CA GLN A 40 6.44 -33.35 3.92
C GLN A 40 6.61 -34.43 4.98
N THR A 41 5.83 -34.39 6.08
CA THR A 41 5.86 -35.45 7.11
C THR A 41 5.44 -36.82 6.57
N SER A 42 4.68 -36.87 5.47
CA SER A 42 4.24 -38.12 4.83
C SER A 42 5.26 -38.73 3.85
N TRP A 43 6.27 -37.97 3.40
CA TRP A 43 7.22 -38.35 2.34
C TRP A 43 8.68 -38.49 2.81
N VAL A 44 8.89 -38.70 4.12
CA VAL A 44 10.21 -38.79 4.74
C VAL A 44 11.04 -39.92 4.11
N GLY A 45 12.05 -39.56 3.31
CA GLY A 45 13.01 -40.53 2.78
C GLY A 45 13.84 -40.09 1.57
N ARG A 46 13.28 -39.33 0.62
CA ARG A 46 14.03 -38.87 -0.58
C ARG A 46 13.76 -37.42 -1.04
N ALA A 47 12.71 -36.76 -0.52
CA ALA A 47 12.31 -35.42 -0.98
C ALA A 47 12.67 -34.25 -0.03
N GLY A 48 13.29 -34.54 1.13
CA GLY A 48 13.48 -33.55 2.20
C GLY A 48 14.34 -32.34 1.78
N SER A 49 15.42 -32.53 1.02
CA SER A 49 16.29 -31.43 0.58
C SER A 49 15.62 -30.50 -0.44
N SER A 50 14.80 -31.04 -1.34
CA SER A 50 14.02 -30.24 -2.30
C SER A 50 12.98 -29.39 -1.59
N PHE A 51 12.36 -29.92 -0.52
CA PHE A 51 11.37 -29.19 0.26
C PHE A 51 11.99 -28.01 1.02
N GLU A 52 13.14 -28.19 1.66
CA GLU A 52 13.84 -27.11 2.34
C GLU A 52 14.23 -25.98 1.37
N GLN A 53 14.68 -26.31 0.16
CA GLN A 53 14.98 -25.30 -0.87
C GLN A 53 13.74 -24.52 -1.30
N VAL A 54 12.60 -25.21 -1.48
CA VAL A 54 11.32 -24.55 -1.79
C VAL A 54 10.90 -23.61 -0.67
N LYS A 55 11.03 -24.01 0.61
CA LYS A 55 10.72 -23.12 1.75
C LYS A 55 11.59 -21.86 1.76
N ILE A 56 12.88 -21.98 1.46
CA ILE A 56 13.79 -20.84 1.42
C ILE A 56 13.40 -19.87 0.30
N ALA A 57 13.24 -20.38 -0.94
CA ALA A 57 12.83 -19.57 -2.07
C ALA A 57 11.49 -18.89 -1.82
N TRP A 58 10.53 -19.65 -1.30
CA TRP A 58 9.21 -19.16 -0.92
C TRP A 58 9.26 -18.02 0.10
N SER A 59 10.05 -18.16 1.16
CA SER A 59 10.21 -17.10 2.18
C SER A 59 10.79 -15.81 1.59
N GLN A 60 11.71 -15.94 0.62
CA GLN A 60 12.27 -14.79 -0.09
C GLN A 60 11.22 -14.10 -0.96
N ASP A 61 10.46 -14.88 -1.74
CA ASP A 61 9.40 -14.37 -2.61
C ASP A 61 8.29 -13.68 -1.79
N GLN A 62 7.88 -14.28 -0.68
CA GLN A 62 6.92 -13.69 0.25
C GLN A 62 7.40 -12.33 0.77
N LYS A 63 8.66 -12.24 1.20
CA LYS A 63 9.23 -10.99 1.70
C LYS A 63 9.26 -9.91 0.61
N ALA A 64 9.67 -10.28 -0.61
CA ALA A 64 9.71 -9.36 -1.74
C ALA A 64 8.30 -8.84 -2.09
N LEU A 65 7.30 -9.71 -2.08
CA LEU A 65 5.90 -9.35 -2.33
C LEU A 65 5.37 -8.38 -1.27
N HIS A 66 5.58 -8.68 0.02
CA HIS A 66 5.17 -7.79 1.11
C HIS A 66 5.82 -6.41 1.01
N GLN A 67 7.11 -6.37 0.70
CA GLN A 67 7.83 -5.12 0.53
C GLN A 67 7.23 -4.30 -0.63
N ALA A 68 6.98 -4.92 -1.78
CA ALA A 68 6.42 -4.24 -2.94
C ALA A 68 5.01 -3.69 -2.68
N LEU A 69 4.15 -4.44 -1.99
CA LEU A 69 2.79 -3.99 -1.63
C LEU A 69 2.82 -2.83 -0.63
N ALA A 70 3.67 -2.93 0.40
CA ALA A 70 3.84 -1.87 1.39
C ALA A 70 4.41 -0.58 0.77
N GLU A 71 5.42 -0.71 -0.11
CA GLU A 71 5.98 0.42 -0.86
C GLU A 71 4.94 1.08 -1.76
N THR A 72 4.11 0.28 -2.43
CA THR A 72 3.03 0.79 -3.30
C THR A 72 1.97 1.53 -2.47
N SER A 73 1.50 0.95 -1.37
CA SER A 73 0.57 1.59 -0.44
C SER A 73 1.11 2.91 0.10
N LYS A 74 2.39 2.94 0.50
CA LYS A 74 3.08 4.15 0.94
C LYS A 74 3.15 5.21 -0.16
N ALA A 75 3.56 4.83 -1.37
CA ALA A 75 3.66 5.75 -2.51
C ALA A 75 2.31 6.40 -2.83
N ILE A 76 1.23 5.62 -2.82
CA ILE A 76 -0.14 6.12 -3.05
C ILE A 76 -0.55 7.10 -1.93
N ARG A 77 -0.27 6.78 -0.66
CA ARG A 77 -0.55 7.70 0.47
C ARG A 77 0.21 9.01 0.34
N THR A 78 1.51 8.94 0.03
CA THR A 78 2.33 10.13 -0.17
C THR A 78 1.77 10.99 -1.29
N ALA A 79 1.47 10.40 -2.44
CA ALA A 79 0.91 11.15 -3.56
C ALA A 79 -0.44 11.79 -3.20
N GLY A 80 -1.33 11.10 -2.47
CA GLY A 80 -2.58 11.68 -1.98
C GLY A 80 -2.39 12.87 -1.03
N GLN A 81 -1.41 12.80 -0.13
CA GLN A 81 -1.06 13.90 0.78
C GLN A 81 -0.52 15.12 0.02
N GLU A 82 0.31 14.90 -1.00
CA GLU A 82 0.83 15.98 -1.84
C GLU A 82 -0.29 16.69 -2.61
N TYR A 83 -1.30 15.95 -3.10
CA TYR A 83 -2.50 16.57 -3.71
C TYR A 83 -3.28 17.43 -2.70
N SER A 84 -3.48 16.95 -1.47
CA SER A 84 -4.15 17.74 -0.43
C SER A 84 -3.38 19.01 -0.08
N ARG A 85 -2.05 18.93 0.07
CA ARG A 85 -1.19 20.09 0.35
C ARG A 85 -1.23 21.13 -0.78
N ALA A 86 -1.13 20.67 -2.03
CA ALA A 86 -1.20 21.56 -3.18
C ALA A 86 -2.54 22.32 -3.25
N ASP A 87 -3.65 21.67 -2.88
CA ASP A 87 -4.97 22.30 -2.82
C ASP A 87 -5.05 23.37 -1.72
N GLU A 88 -4.56 23.07 -0.51
CA GLU A 88 -4.53 24.02 0.62
C GLU A 88 -3.69 25.26 0.30
N GLU A 89 -2.51 25.08 -0.33
CA GLU A 89 -1.67 26.20 -0.76
C GLU A 89 -2.37 27.09 -1.80
N GLN A 90 -3.04 26.49 -2.77
CA GLN A 90 -3.78 27.24 -3.79
C GLN A 90 -4.96 27.99 -3.18
N ALA A 91 -5.72 27.37 -2.29
CA ALA A 91 -6.84 27.98 -1.58
C ALA A 91 -6.36 29.19 -0.75
N GLY A 92 -5.25 29.06 -0.02
CA GLY A 92 -4.64 30.14 0.76
C GLY A 92 -4.20 31.33 -0.11
N ARG A 93 -3.60 31.06 -1.28
CA ARG A 93 -3.22 32.11 -2.24
C ARG A 93 -4.44 32.85 -2.80
N VAL A 94 -5.52 32.14 -3.12
CA VAL A 94 -6.77 32.76 -3.61
C VAL A 94 -7.43 33.59 -2.50
N ALA A 95 -7.50 33.07 -1.28
CA ALA A 95 -8.06 33.80 -0.14
C ALA A 95 -7.28 35.08 0.15
N SER A 96 -5.95 35.03 0.15
CA SER A 96 -5.08 36.21 0.34
C SER A 96 -5.22 37.24 -0.79
N LYS A 97 -5.35 36.80 -2.04
CA LYS A 97 -5.61 37.71 -3.17
C LYS A 97 -6.98 38.38 -3.08
N ASN A 98 -8.00 37.65 -2.60
CA ASN A 98 -9.35 38.18 -2.50
C ASN A 98 -9.50 39.19 -1.34
N THR A 99 -8.75 39.05 -0.25
CA THR A 99 -8.76 40.02 0.86
C THR A 99 -7.91 41.26 0.60
N GLY A 100 -6.85 41.18 -0.21
CA GLY A 100 -6.03 42.33 -0.61
C GLY A 100 -6.65 43.25 -1.67
N GLY A 101 -7.73 42.83 -2.34
CA GLY A 101 -8.44 43.61 -3.37
C GLY A 101 -9.65 44.42 -2.89
N VAL A 102 -10.07 44.26 -1.63
CA VAL A 102 -11.29 44.90 -1.07
C VAL A 102 -10.99 46.25 -0.37
N SER A 103 -9.83 46.85 -0.63
CA SER A 103 -9.58 48.25 -0.26
C SER A 103 -10.09 49.19 -1.36
N LEU A 104 -11.42 49.20 -1.56
CA LEU A 104 -12.07 50.27 -2.31
C LEU A 104 -12.27 51.45 -1.37
N ASN A 105 -11.40 52.45 -1.53
CA ASN A 105 -11.62 53.81 -1.06
C ASN A 105 -12.99 54.29 -1.55
N LEU A 106 -13.88 54.65 -0.63
CA LEU A 106 -14.87 55.73 -0.69
C LEU A 106 -15.45 55.94 0.71
#